data_AF-A0A957S8X0-F1
#
_entry.id   AF-A0A957S8X0-F1
#
_cell.length_a   1.000
_cell.length_b   1.000
_cell.length_c   1.000
_cell.angle_alpha   90.00
_cell.angle_beta   90.00
_cell.angle_gamma   90.00
#
_symmetry.space_group_name_H-M   'P 1'
#
loop_
_entity.id
_entity.type
_entity.pdbx_description
1 polymer ?
#
loop_
_entity_poly.entity_id
_entity_poly.type
_entity_poly.pdbx_seq_one_letter_code
_entity_poly.pdbx_strand_id
1 'polypeptide(L)'
;YESLAQAATQAPADAVFDVAVPASQIIHVLRQLPDGRAVLIQKPMGDNLAQARDILELCRAKGLTAAINFQMRWAPFIIAARSLIAQGAIGEVHDMEVRVTVYTPWQLWPFLQEVPHAEILYHSIHYIDLVRSFLGDPTGIYAKTVKHPSLTSMDGSRTNLIFDYGDVLRCNVETNHHHAYGLRHQESYVKWEGTRGAIMAKMGLLMNYPQGEPDAFEYCILTEAEEPVWRAVAIEGSWFPDAFIGSMSSLMRYLNGETNTLPTSVEDAFRTMQVVDAACRSSDAGATTI
;
A
#
# COMPACT_ATOMS: atom_id res chain seq x y z
N TYR A 1 31.14 -3.77 -7.29
CA TYR A 1 31.11 -3.40 -8.71
C TYR A 1 31.36 -1.91 -8.84
N GLU A 2 31.95 -1.45 -9.93
CA GLU A 2 32.30 -0.04 -10.20
C GLU A 2 31.20 0.72 -10.95
N SER A 3 30.20 0.00 -11.49
CA SER A 3 29.01 0.58 -12.12
C SER A 3 27.81 -0.37 -12.04
N LEU A 4 26.59 0.17 -12.22
CA LEU A 4 25.36 -0.62 -12.34
C LEU A 4 25.44 -1.59 -13.54
N ALA A 5 25.93 -1.13 -14.69
CA ALA A 5 26.06 -1.96 -15.89
C ALA A 5 27.00 -3.16 -15.64
N GLN A 6 28.12 -2.95 -14.94
CA GLN A 6 29.01 -4.05 -14.55
C GLN A 6 28.32 -5.01 -13.58
N ALA A 7 27.64 -4.50 -12.55
CA ALA A 7 26.90 -5.32 -11.60
C ALA A 7 25.84 -6.19 -12.30
N ALA A 8 25.08 -5.59 -13.21
CA ALA A 8 23.98 -6.27 -13.88
C ALA A 8 24.46 -7.35 -14.87
N THR A 9 25.61 -7.12 -15.51
CA THR A 9 26.24 -8.09 -16.43
C THR A 9 26.91 -9.25 -15.68
N GLN A 10 27.51 -8.99 -14.51
CA GLN A 10 28.20 -10.01 -13.72
C GLN A 10 27.28 -10.80 -12.77
N ALA A 11 26.06 -10.33 -12.55
CA ALA A 11 25.10 -11.02 -11.70
C ALA A 11 24.72 -12.40 -12.29
N PRO A 12 24.57 -13.45 -11.47
CA PRO A 12 24.04 -14.75 -11.90
C PRO A 12 22.71 -14.60 -12.66
N ALA A 13 22.41 -15.49 -13.61
CA ALA A 13 21.21 -15.39 -14.45
C ALA A 13 19.90 -15.42 -13.64
N ASP A 14 19.90 -16.16 -12.53
CA ASP A 14 18.80 -16.35 -11.57
C ASP A 14 18.74 -15.27 -10.47
N ALA A 15 19.62 -14.27 -10.51
CA ALA A 15 19.60 -13.17 -9.54
C ALA A 15 18.34 -12.30 -9.71
N VAL A 16 17.78 -11.86 -8.57
CA VAL A 16 16.76 -10.82 -8.49
C VAL A 16 17.44 -9.46 -8.26
N PHE A 17 17.09 -8.46 -9.05
CA PHE A 17 17.52 -7.08 -8.83
C PHE A 17 16.51 -6.34 -7.94
N ASP A 18 16.92 -5.92 -6.74
CA ASP A 18 16.14 -5.02 -5.90
C ASP A 18 16.49 -3.55 -6.24
N VAL A 19 15.54 -2.85 -6.84
CA VAL A 19 15.67 -1.48 -7.34
C VAL A 19 15.07 -0.52 -6.31
N ALA A 20 15.91 -0.10 -5.36
CA ALA A 20 15.58 0.83 -4.29
C ALA A 20 16.09 2.26 -4.55
N VAL A 21 15.60 2.86 -5.63
CA VAL A 21 15.91 4.26 -6.02
C VAL A 21 14.66 5.13 -5.95
N PRO A 22 14.79 6.47 -5.91
CA PRO A 22 13.64 7.36 -6.06
C PRO A 22 12.83 7.04 -7.31
N ALA A 23 11.52 7.30 -7.27
CA ALA A 23 10.60 6.91 -8.34
C ALA A 23 11.01 7.44 -9.72
N SER A 24 11.46 8.70 -9.79
CA SER A 24 12.02 9.33 -10.99
C SER A 24 13.22 8.60 -11.62
N GLN A 25 13.96 7.79 -10.85
CA GLN A 25 15.16 7.07 -11.30
C GLN A 25 14.89 5.63 -11.73
N ILE A 26 13.71 5.07 -11.41
CA ILE A 26 13.37 3.66 -11.68
C ILE A 26 13.62 3.33 -13.15
N ILE A 27 13.05 4.10 -14.08
CA ILE A 27 13.15 3.81 -15.50
C ILE A 27 14.60 3.86 -16.02
N HIS A 28 15.44 4.73 -15.45
CA HIS A 28 16.84 4.84 -15.84
C HIS A 28 17.65 3.61 -15.39
N VAL A 29 17.36 3.09 -14.20
CA VAL A 29 17.97 1.85 -13.68
C VAL A 29 17.51 0.65 -14.52
N LEU A 30 16.21 0.52 -14.77
CA LEU A 30 15.65 -0.61 -15.54
C LEU A 30 16.21 -0.71 -16.96
N ARG A 31 16.49 0.42 -17.62
CA ARG A 31 17.12 0.44 -18.96
C ARG A 31 18.51 -0.19 -18.98
N GLN A 32 19.23 -0.17 -17.86
CA GLN A 32 20.57 -0.71 -17.73
C GLN A 32 20.61 -2.19 -17.35
N LEU A 33 19.47 -2.77 -16.95
CA LEU A 33 19.39 -4.19 -16.63
C LEU A 33 19.36 -5.03 -17.92
N PRO A 34 19.95 -6.25 -17.91
CA PRO A 34 19.76 -7.21 -18.99
C PRO A 34 18.29 -7.58 -19.22
N ASP A 35 17.96 -8.04 -20.42
CA ASP A 35 16.63 -8.56 -20.73
C ASP A 35 16.36 -9.88 -19.96
N GLY A 36 15.08 -10.22 -19.77
CA GLY A 36 14.67 -11.49 -19.15
C GLY A 36 14.91 -11.58 -17.64
N ARG A 37 15.34 -10.48 -16.98
CA ARG A 37 15.72 -10.50 -15.56
C ARG A 37 14.53 -10.38 -14.62
N ALA A 38 14.71 -10.91 -13.42
CA ALA A 38 13.80 -10.73 -12.29
C ALA A 38 14.10 -9.42 -11.56
N VAL A 39 13.07 -8.62 -11.25
CA VAL A 39 13.23 -7.31 -10.62
C VAL A 39 12.17 -7.06 -9.56
N LEU A 40 12.59 -6.69 -8.36
CA LEU A 40 11.73 -6.09 -7.34
C LEU A 40 11.96 -4.58 -7.35
N ILE A 41 10.92 -3.78 -7.53
CA ILE A 41 11.01 -2.32 -7.68
C ILE A 41 10.34 -1.67 -6.48
N GLN A 42 11.00 -0.71 -5.84
CA GLN A 42 10.37 0.05 -4.75
C GLN A 42 9.25 0.96 -5.26
N LYS A 43 8.21 1.10 -4.43
CA LYS A 43 7.09 2.03 -4.68
C LYS A 43 7.51 3.50 -4.48
N PRO A 44 6.82 4.47 -5.12
CA PRO A 44 5.78 4.28 -6.14
C PRO A 44 6.36 3.86 -7.50
N MET A 45 5.51 3.30 -8.36
CA MET A 45 5.89 2.89 -9.72
C MET A 45 6.00 4.13 -10.64
N GLY A 46 6.99 4.97 -10.40
CA GLY A 46 7.14 6.28 -11.06
C GLY A 46 6.41 7.42 -10.31
N ASP A 47 6.70 8.66 -10.70
CA ASP A 47 6.16 9.86 -10.04
C ASP A 47 4.71 10.18 -10.44
N ASN A 48 4.21 9.56 -11.51
CA ASN A 48 2.87 9.76 -12.03
C ASN A 48 2.46 8.59 -12.95
N LEU A 49 1.19 8.59 -13.39
CA LEU A 49 0.66 7.52 -14.23
C LEU A 49 1.37 7.38 -15.58
N ALA A 50 1.88 8.47 -16.17
CA ALA A 50 2.62 8.42 -17.42
C ALA A 50 3.96 7.69 -17.24
N GLN A 51 4.74 8.05 -16.22
CA GLN A 51 5.97 7.31 -15.89
C GLN A 51 5.68 5.85 -15.51
N ALA A 52 4.59 5.58 -14.78
CA ALA A 52 4.17 4.21 -14.48
C ALA A 52 3.93 3.39 -15.75
N ARG A 53 3.32 4.02 -16.77
CA ARG A 53 3.10 3.41 -18.09
C ARG A 53 4.43 3.13 -18.79
N ASP A 54 5.36 4.08 -18.80
CA ASP A 54 6.67 3.89 -19.40
C ASP A 54 7.45 2.74 -18.74
N ILE A 55 7.37 2.62 -17.41
CA ILE A 55 7.96 1.51 -16.66
C ILE A 55 7.32 0.18 -17.06
N LEU A 56 5.99 0.11 -17.13
CA LEU A 56 5.26 -1.09 -17.56
C LEU A 56 5.67 -1.52 -18.97
N GLU A 57 5.69 -0.59 -19.91
CA GLU A 57 6.05 -0.85 -21.30
C GLU A 57 7.51 -1.30 -21.44
N LEU A 58 8.43 -0.70 -20.69
CA LEU A 58 9.83 -1.11 -20.65
C LEU A 58 10.00 -2.52 -20.10
N CYS A 59 9.32 -2.86 -19.00
CA CYS A 59 9.36 -4.20 -18.43
C CYS A 59 8.88 -5.24 -19.43
N ARG A 60 7.80 -4.96 -20.17
CA ARG A 60 7.29 -5.83 -21.25
C ARG A 60 8.29 -5.97 -22.39
N ALA A 61 8.82 -4.84 -22.89
CA ALA A 61 9.75 -4.84 -24.01
C ALA A 61 11.04 -5.63 -23.72
N LYS A 62 11.53 -5.56 -22.48
CA LYS A 62 12.72 -6.29 -22.03
C LYS A 62 12.42 -7.70 -21.51
N GLY A 63 11.15 -8.12 -21.47
CA GLY A 63 10.74 -9.41 -20.90
C GLY A 63 11.09 -9.57 -19.42
N LEU A 64 11.08 -8.48 -18.64
CA LEU A 64 11.39 -8.54 -17.21
C LEU A 64 10.26 -9.21 -16.43
N THR A 65 10.61 -10.09 -15.50
CA THR A 65 9.67 -10.56 -14.47
C THR A 65 9.75 -9.59 -13.30
N ALA A 66 8.86 -8.60 -13.29
CA ALA A 66 8.96 -7.47 -12.37
C ALA A 66 7.76 -7.35 -11.42
N ALA A 67 8.05 -7.04 -10.16
CA ALA A 67 7.06 -6.75 -9.12
C ALA A 67 7.35 -5.41 -8.44
N ILE A 68 6.29 -4.72 -8.00
CA ILE A 68 6.41 -3.55 -7.13
C ILE A 68 6.33 -4.01 -5.66
N ASN A 69 7.21 -3.46 -4.83
CA ASN A 69 7.26 -3.75 -3.41
C ASN A 69 6.12 -3.02 -2.64
N PHE A 70 4.91 -3.58 -2.71
CA PHE A 70 3.78 -3.17 -1.89
C PHE A 70 3.70 -3.98 -0.60
N GLN A 71 4.77 -3.94 0.21
CA GLN A 71 4.96 -4.90 1.31
C GLN A 71 3.79 -4.97 2.29
N MET A 72 2.95 -3.94 2.40
CA MET A 72 1.77 -3.93 3.28
C MET A 72 0.84 -5.13 3.06
N ARG A 73 0.70 -5.65 1.82
CA ARG A 73 -0.12 -6.86 1.56
C ARG A 73 0.34 -8.09 2.34
N TRP A 74 1.59 -8.09 2.79
CA TRP A 74 2.25 -9.18 3.49
C TRP A 74 2.58 -8.87 4.95
N ALA A 75 2.08 -7.77 5.51
CA ALA A 75 2.19 -7.56 6.95
C ALA A 75 1.47 -8.72 7.67
N PRO A 76 2.05 -9.32 8.73
CA PRO A 76 1.50 -10.53 9.35
C PRO A 76 0.02 -10.43 9.72
N PHE A 77 -0.42 -9.29 10.26
CA PHE A 77 -1.83 -9.04 10.58
C PHE A 77 -2.73 -8.92 9.33
N ILE A 78 -2.20 -8.46 8.19
CA ILE A 78 -2.92 -8.45 6.90
C ILE A 78 -3.05 -9.88 6.35
N ILE A 79 -2.00 -10.70 6.46
CA ILE A 79 -2.05 -12.11 6.06
C ILE A 79 -3.08 -12.86 6.91
N ALA A 80 -3.11 -12.61 8.23
CA ALA A 80 -4.11 -13.18 9.13
C ALA A 80 -5.54 -12.77 8.75
N ALA A 81 -5.79 -11.47 8.49
CA ALA A 81 -7.09 -10.99 8.02
C ALA A 81 -7.51 -11.68 6.72
N ARG A 82 -6.61 -11.74 5.74
CA ARG A 82 -6.85 -12.40 4.44
C ARG A 82 -7.18 -13.88 4.62
N SER A 83 -6.49 -14.57 5.52
CA SER A 83 -6.76 -15.98 5.84
C SER A 83 -8.16 -16.18 6.41
N LEU A 84 -8.58 -15.37 7.39
CA LEU A 84 -9.92 -15.45 7.99
C LEU A 84 -11.02 -15.13 6.97
N ILE A 85 -10.82 -14.11 6.14
CA ILE A 85 -11.77 -13.72 5.08
C ILE A 85 -11.87 -14.84 4.03
N ALA A 86 -10.75 -15.41 3.59
CA ALA A 86 -10.72 -16.50 2.62
C ALA A 86 -11.40 -17.78 3.14
N GLN A 87 -11.35 -18.02 4.45
CA GLN A 87 -12.09 -19.11 5.11
C GLN A 87 -13.60 -18.82 5.24
N GLY A 88 -14.07 -17.64 4.86
CA GLY A 88 -15.45 -17.21 4.99
C GLY A 88 -15.87 -16.91 6.42
N ALA A 89 -14.92 -16.68 7.33
CA ALA A 89 -15.20 -16.51 8.76
C ALA A 89 -16.14 -15.34 9.04
N ILE A 90 -15.94 -14.20 8.35
CA ILE A 90 -16.79 -13.00 8.50
C ILE A 90 -17.87 -12.87 7.42
N GLY A 91 -18.08 -13.88 6.57
CA GLY A 91 -19.05 -13.81 5.48
C GLY A 91 -18.61 -12.93 4.33
N GLU A 92 -19.58 -12.25 3.70
CA GLU A 92 -19.33 -11.34 2.59
C GLU A 92 -18.93 -9.98 3.14
N VAL A 93 -17.74 -9.49 2.76
CA VAL A 93 -17.25 -8.17 3.17
C VAL A 93 -18.11 -7.09 2.50
N HIS A 94 -18.66 -6.19 3.30
CA HIS A 94 -19.44 -5.04 2.82
C HIS A 94 -18.88 -3.70 3.33
N ASP A 95 -17.91 -3.72 4.24
CA ASP A 95 -17.26 -2.53 4.76
C ASP A 95 -15.74 -2.76 4.92
N MET A 96 -14.93 -1.82 4.44
CA MET A 96 -13.49 -1.79 4.70
C MET A 96 -13.02 -0.37 4.99
N GLU A 97 -12.34 -0.19 6.11
CA GLU A 97 -11.87 1.11 6.57
C GLU A 97 -10.37 1.07 6.86
N VAL A 98 -9.65 2.09 6.41
CA VAL A 98 -8.28 2.37 6.87
C VAL A 98 -8.27 3.74 7.53
N ARG A 99 -7.81 3.78 8.78
CA ARG A 99 -7.75 5.00 9.58
C ARG A 99 -6.32 5.23 10.03
N VAL A 100 -5.79 6.42 9.76
CA VAL A 100 -4.43 6.82 10.16
C VAL A 100 -4.43 8.25 10.67
N THR A 101 -4.63 8.42 11.96
CA THR A 101 -4.53 9.70 12.67
C THR A 101 -3.29 9.66 13.56
N VAL A 102 -2.16 10.16 13.07
CA VAL A 102 -0.85 10.06 13.74
C VAL A 102 -0.06 11.35 13.62
N TYR A 103 1.07 11.44 14.32
CA TYR A 103 2.08 12.48 14.06
C TYR A 103 3.18 11.90 13.18
N THR A 104 3.28 12.37 11.94
CA THR A 104 4.35 11.95 11.03
C THR A 104 5.46 13.01 11.01
N PRO A 105 6.71 12.64 11.34
CA PRO A 105 7.85 13.54 11.31
C PRO A 105 8.35 13.76 9.87
N TRP A 106 7.59 14.52 9.06
CA TRP A 106 7.87 14.77 7.63
C TRP A 106 9.28 15.30 7.33
N GLN A 107 9.92 15.96 8.29
CA GLN A 107 11.31 16.42 8.17
C GLN A 107 12.34 15.30 7.94
N LEU A 108 11.99 14.04 8.22
CA LEU A 108 12.84 12.89 7.90
C LEU A 108 12.92 12.60 6.39
N TRP A 109 11.99 13.15 5.60
CA TRP A 109 11.92 12.97 4.15
C TRP A 109 11.74 14.33 3.45
N PRO A 110 12.77 15.21 3.49
CA PRO A 110 12.66 16.57 2.98
C PRO A 110 12.31 16.63 1.49
N PHE A 111 12.71 15.63 0.71
CA PHE A 111 12.40 15.55 -0.72
C PHE A 111 10.90 15.44 -1.01
N LEU A 112 10.07 14.99 -0.06
CA LEU A 112 8.61 14.90 -0.24
C LEU A 112 7.92 16.27 -0.24
N GLN A 113 8.59 17.33 0.21
CA GLN A 113 7.97 18.66 0.29
C GLN A 113 7.66 19.25 -1.08
N GLU A 114 8.45 18.90 -2.09
CA GLU A 114 8.32 19.43 -3.45
C GLU A 114 7.54 18.49 -4.37
N VAL A 115 7.10 17.33 -3.86
CA VAL A 115 6.37 16.32 -4.64
C VAL A 115 4.88 16.68 -4.65
N PRO A 116 4.26 16.88 -5.83
CA PRO A 116 2.83 17.07 -5.94
C PRO A 116 2.07 15.87 -5.38
N HIS A 117 1.04 16.13 -4.56
CA HIS A 117 0.24 15.08 -3.92
C HIS A 117 1.07 14.04 -3.13
N ALA A 118 2.18 14.47 -2.51
CA ALA A 118 3.11 13.57 -1.80
C ALA A 118 2.40 12.61 -0.81
N GLU A 119 1.39 13.09 -0.08
CA GLU A 119 0.64 12.24 0.85
C GLU A 119 -0.06 11.08 0.11
N ILE A 120 -0.76 11.34 -1.01
CA ILE A 120 -1.41 10.29 -1.79
C ILE A 120 -0.35 9.37 -2.42
N LEU A 121 0.61 9.96 -3.14
CA LEU A 121 1.56 9.22 -3.97
C LEU A 121 2.56 8.38 -3.17
N TYR A 122 3.07 8.89 -2.05
CA TYR A 122 4.10 8.21 -1.27
C TYR A 122 3.58 7.53 -0.03
N HIS A 123 2.50 8.03 0.58
CA HIS A 123 1.96 7.46 1.82
C HIS A 123 0.71 6.62 1.59
N SER A 124 -0.38 7.25 1.14
CA SER A 124 -1.68 6.59 0.98
C SER A 124 -1.70 5.55 -0.14
N ILE A 125 -0.71 5.53 -1.03
CA ILE A 125 -0.53 4.46 -2.02
C ILE A 125 -0.51 3.07 -1.38
N HIS A 126 0.02 2.91 -0.15
CA HIS A 126 -0.01 1.64 0.56
C HIS A 126 -1.44 1.20 0.86
N TYR A 127 -2.30 2.13 1.28
CA TYR A 127 -3.69 1.87 1.63
C TYR A 127 -4.55 1.68 0.37
N ILE A 128 -4.32 2.47 -0.67
CA ILE A 128 -4.97 2.30 -1.98
C ILE A 128 -4.67 0.92 -2.55
N ASP A 129 -3.41 0.51 -2.51
CA ASP A 129 -2.97 -0.81 -2.95
C ASP A 129 -3.59 -1.93 -2.11
N LEU A 130 -3.59 -1.77 -0.78
CA LEU A 130 -4.19 -2.73 0.13
C LEU A 130 -5.69 -2.91 -0.14
N VAL A 131 -6.45 -1.81 -0.25
CA VAL A 131 -7.89 -1.83 -0.58
C VAL A 131 -8.12 -2.60 -1.88
N ARG A 132 -7.40 -2.27 -2.95
CA ARG A 132 -7.49 -3.00 -4.22
C ARG A 132 -7.21 -4.49 -4.06
N SER A 133 -6.23 -4.85 -3.22
CA SER A 133 -5.86 -6.24 -2.99
C SER A 133 -6.93 -7.07 -2.27
N PHE A 134 -7.89 -6.43 -1.60
CA PHE A 134 -9.02 -7.10 -0.94
C PHE A 134 -10.30 -7.01 -1.77
N LEU A 135 -10.59 -5.86 -2.35
CA LEU A 135 -11.89 -5.53 -2.94
C LEU A 135 -11.88 -5.50 -4.47
N GLY A 136 -10.70 -5.60 -5.09
CA GLY A 136 -10.54 -5.42 -6.53
C GLY A 136 -10.48 -3.95 -6.94
N ASP A 137 -10.60 -3.70 -8.24
CA ASP A 137 -10.50 -2.36 -8.82
C ASP A 137 -11.82 -1.57 -8.59
N PRO A 138 -11.77 -0.36 -7.98
CA PRO A 138 -12.96 0.48 -7.84
C PRO A 138 -13.38 1.06 -9.19
N THR A 139 -14.66 1.41 -9.34
CA THR A 139 -15.18 2.09 -10.55
C THR A 139 -14.93 3.60 -10.52
N GLY A 140 -14.70 4.15 -9.33
CA GLY A 140 -14.45 5.58 -9.11
C GLY A 140 -13.84 5.86 -7.73
N ILE A 141 -13.42 7.10 -7.50
CA ILE A 141 -12.89 7.55 -6.21
C ILE A 141 -13.22 9.01 -5.96
N TYR A 142 -13.71 9.31 -4.75
CA TYR A 142 -13.87 10.66 -4.24
C TYR A 142 -12.72 10.95 -3.30
N ALA A 143 -11.96 12.01 -3.55
CA ALA A 143 -10.80 12.33 -2.76
C ALA A 143 -10.80 13.80 -2.35
N LYS A 144 -10.27 14.07 -1.16
CA LYS A 144 -9.84 15.41 -0.80
C LYS A 144 -8.62 15.38 0.09
N THR A 145 -7.55 16.01 -0.37
CA THR A 145 -6.36 16.29 0.41
C THR A 145 -6.35 17.74 0.86
N VAL A 146 -5.95 18.00 2.10
CA VAL A 146 -5.85 19.35 2.68
C VAL A 146 -4.53 19.57 3.39
N LYS A 147 -4.01 20.80 3.28
CA LYS A 147 -2.80 21.25 3.98
C LYS A 147 -3.03 21.36 5.47
N HIS A 148 -2.04 21.04 6.30
CA HIS A 148 -2.06 21.39 7.71
C HIS A 148 -1.58 22.85 7.89
N PRO A 149 -2.18 23.68 8.77
CA PRO A 149 -1.77 25.07 8.93
C PRO A 149 -0.30 25.27 9.32
N SER A 150 0.30 24.31 10.00
CA SER A 150 1.72 24.35 10.39
C SER A 150 2.69 23.83 9.33
N LEU A 151 2.20 23.25 8.23
CA LEU A 151 3.02 22.66 7.17
C LEU A 151 2.40 22.97 5.81
N THR A 152 2.54 24.22 5.39
CA THR A 152 1.97 24.74 4.13
C THR A 152 2.88 24.52 2.92
N SER A 153 4.15 24.17 3.14
CA SER A 153 5.12 23.85 2.09
C SER A 153 4.76 22.57 1.33
N MET A 154 4.08 21.62 1.99
CA MET A 154 3.53 20.43 1.34
C MET A 154 2.15 20.71 0.73
N ASP A 155 1.82 20.01 -0.35
CA ASP A 155 0.51 20.11 -1.01
C ASP A 155 -0.64 19.52 -0.19
N GLY A 156 -0.30 18.64 0.76
CA GLY A 156 -1.17 18.29 1.86
C GLY A 156 -0.63 17.11 2.64
N SER A 157 -1.30 16.82 3.75
CA SER A 157 -0.84 15.83 4.73
C SER A 157 -2.00 15.15 5.47
N ARG A 158 -3.22 15.40 4.98
CA ARG A 158 -4.47 14.91 5.55
C ARG A 158 -5.40 14.66 4.39
N THR A 159 -5.89 13.43 4.24
CA THR A 159 -6.62 13.01 3.05
C THR A 159 -7.81 12.14 3.44
N ASN A 160 -8.94 12.40 2.80
CA ASN A 160 -10.10 11.52 2.79
C ASN A 160 -10.24 10.90 1.40
N LEU A 161 -10.32 9.58 1.33
CA LEU A 161 -10.60 8.82 0.11
C LEU A 161 -11.84 7.96 0.34
N ILE A 162 -12.77 8.00 -0.61
CA ILE A 162 -13.95 7.13 -0.67
C ILE A 162 -13.90 6.38 -2.00
N PHE A 163 -13.82 5.05 -1.93
CA PHE A 163 -13.73 4.19 -3.09
C PHE A 163 -15.14 3.78 -3.52
N ASP A 164 -15.45 3.97 -4.79
CA ASP A 164 -16.74 3.61 -5.36
C ASP A 164 -16.71 2.16 -5.86
N TYR A 165 -17.46 1.31 -5.17
CA TYR A 165 -17.70 -0.10 -5.51
C TYR A 165 -19.19 -0.39 -5.73
N GLY A 166 -19.99 0.66 -6.02
CA GLY A 166 -21.44 0.58 -6.11
C GLY A 166 -22.16 0.72 -4.77
N ASP A 167 -23.38 0.18 -4.68
CA ASP A 167 -24.34 0.59 -3.64
C ASP A 167 -24.18 -0.14 -2.29
N VAL A 168 -23.47 -1.27 -2.24
CA VAL A 168 -23.44 -2.16 -1.06
C VAL A 168 -22.09 -2.15 -0.36
N LEU A 169 -20.99 -2.11 -1.11
CA LEU A 169 -19.64 -2.20 -0.58
C LEU A 169 -19.09 -0.79 -0.31
N ARG A 170 -18.96 -0.44 0.97
CA ARG A 170 -18.37 0.83 1.40
C ARG A 170 -16.88 0.65 1.68
N CYS A 171 -16.06 1.54 1.15
CA CYS A 171 -14.65 1.59 1.52
C CYS A 171 -14.11 3.02 1.64
N ASN A 172 -13.42 3.29 2.74
CA ASN A 172 -12.80 4.59 3.01
C ASN A 172 -11.39 4.49 3.57
N VAL A 173 -10.55 5.44 3.18
CA VAL A 173 -9.23 5.68 3.77
C VAL A 173 -9.21 7.12 4.28
N GLU A 174 -8.98 7.30 5.59
CA GLU A 174 -8.84 8.61 6.21
C GLU A 174 -7.48 8.73 6.87
N THR A 175 -6.73 9.76 6.47
CA THR A 175 -5.41 10.07 6.99
C THR A 175 -5.33 11.48 7.57
N ASN A 176 -4.67 11.60 8.71
CA ASN A 176 -4.26 12.84 9.33
C ASN A 176 -2.89 12.65 9.96
N HIS A 177 -1.85 13.16 9.29
CA HIS A 177 -0.46 13.02 9.71
C HIS A 177 0.05 14.10 10.67
N HIS A 178 -0.85 14.92 11.22
CA HIS A 178 -0.50 16.06 12.08
C HIS A 178 -1.16 15.99 13.47
N HIS A 179 -1.50 14.79 13.95
CA HIS A 179 -2.05 14.61 15.29
C HIS A 179 -0.97 14.81 16.38
N ALA A 180 -0.71 16.06 16.76
CA ALA A 180 0.34 16.44 17.70
C ALA A 180 -0.09 16.43 19.19
N TYR A 181 -1.25 15.83 19.52
CA TYR A 181 -1.88 15.93 20.84
C TYR A 181 -1.64 14.71 21.74
N GLY A 182 -0.47 14.07 21.60
CA GLY A 182 -0.05 12.90 22.36
C GLY A 182 -0.49 11.56 21.75
N LEU A 183 -0.01 10.46 22.33
CA LEU A 183 -0.19 9.11 21.79
C LEU A 183 -1.60 8.53 22.04
N ARG A 184 -2.28 8.97 23.10
CA ARG A 184 -3.54 8.37 23.58
C ARG A 184 -4.65 8.35 22.52
N HIS A 185 -4.69 9.36 21.64
CA HIS A 185 -5.72 9.51 20.61
C HIS A 185 -5.15 9.48 19.20
N GLN A 186 -3.96 8.90 19.05
CA GLN A 186 -3.53 8.44 17.73
C GLN A 186 -4.31 7.17 17.37
N GLU A 187 -4.63 7.04 16.10
CA GLU A 187 -5.35 5.90 15.54
C GLU A 187 -4.60 5.42 14.31
N SER A 188 -4.44 4.11 14.18
CA SER A 188 -3.78 3.51 13.03
C SER A 188 -4.27 2.08 12.90
N TYR A 189 -5.23 1.83 12.02
CA TYR A 189 -5.82 0.50 11.86
C TYR A 189 -6.40 0.26 10.47
N VAL A 190 -6.61 -1.02 10.17
CA VAL A 190 -7.47 -1.49 9.09
C VAL A 190 -8.60 -2.30 9.70
N LYS A 191 -9.83 -2.09 9.23
CA LYS A 191 -11.03 -2.78 9.69
C LYS A 191 -11.77 -3.37 8.50
N TRP A 192 -12.29 -4.58 8.68
CA TRP A 192 -13.19 -5.24 7.74
C TRP A 192 -14.45 -5.65 8.47
N GLU A 193 -15.61 -5.36 7.90
CA GLU A 193 -16.89 -5.87 8.37
C GLU A 193 -17.56 -6.66 7.25
N GLY A 194 -18.09 -7.81 7.61
CA GLY A 194 -18.83 -8.67 6.73
C GLY A 194 -20.09 -9.21 7.39
N THR A 195 -20.91 -9.88 6.60
CA THR A 195 -22.25 -10.33 7.00
C THR A 195 -22.30 -11.28 8.20
N ARG A 196 -21.15 -11.85 8.62
CA ARG A 196 -21.04 -12.78 9.75
C ARG A 196 -19.97 -12.40 10.77
N GLY A 197 -19.35 -11.23 10.66
CA GLY A 197 -18.32 -10.83 11.61
C GLY A 197 -17.49 -9.64 11.18
N ALA A 198 -16.46 -9.33 11.97
CA ALA A 198 -15.56 -8.23 11.71
C ALA A 198 -14.12 -8.56 12.15
N ILE A 199 -13.16 -7.84 11.58
CA ILE A 199 -11.73 -7.93 11.89
C ILE A 199 -11.22 -6.50 12.08
N MET A 200 -10.37 -6.28 13.08
CA MET A 200 -9.65 -5.04 13.29
C MET A 200 -8.17 -5.35 13.50
N ALA A 201 -7.32 -4.72 12.68
CA ALA A 201 -5.88 -4.83 12.76
C ALA A 201 -5.27 -3.45 13.03
N LYS A 202 -4.76 -3.24 14.24
CA LYS A 202 -4.01 -2.03 14.61
C LYS A 202 -2.61 -2.11 14.01
N MET A 203 -2.23 -1.06 13.28
CA MET A 203 -0.88 -0.86 12.73
C MET A 203 -0.10 0.04 13.67
N GLY A 204 0.46 -0.54 14.73
CA GLY A 204 1.13 0.15 15.80
C GLY A 204 2.39 0.90 15.34
N LEU A 205 3.10 0.43 14.32
CA LEU A 205 4.31 1.09 13.80
C LEU A 205 4.12 2.58 13.45
N LEU A 206 2.96 2.95 12.89
CA LEU A 206 2.71 4.34 12.47
C LEU A 206 2.46 5.26 13.68
N MET A 207 2.06 4.69 14.81
CA MET A 207 1.88 5.40 16.05
C MET A 207 3.24 5.54 16.74
N ASN A 208 3.53 6.69 17.35
CA ASN A 208 4.83 6.93 18.00
C ASN A 208 6.05 6.67 17.07
N TYR A 209 5.95 7.02 15.79
CA TYR A 209 7.02 6.77 14.82
C TYR A 209 8.31 7.57 15.15
N PRO A 210 9.51 6.97 15.00
CA PRO A 210 9.82 5.64 14.46
C PRO A 210 9.83 4.49 15.46
N GLN A 211 9.65 4.74 16.75
CA GLN A 211 9.68 3.68 17.77
C GLN A 211 8.53 2.69 17.60
N GLY A 212 7.36 3.17 17.21
CA GLY A 212 6.17 2.35 17.06
C GLY A 212 5.45 2.11 18.38
N GLU A 213 4.20 1.68 18.27
CA GLU A 213 3.44 0.96 19.29
C GLU A 213 3.30 -0.52 18.89
N PRO A 214 2.94 -1.42 19.81
CA PRO A 214 2.59 -2.79 19.44
C PRO A 214 1.42 -2.82 18.46
N ASP A 215 1.55 -3.67 17.44
CA ASP A 215 0.43 -4.10 16.60
C ASP A 215 -0.58 -4.89 17.43
N ALA A 216 -1.84 -4.89 17.01
CA ALA A 216 -2.89 -5.70 17.63
C ALA A 216 -3.82 -6.26 16.56
N PHE A 217 -4.34 -7.45 16.79
CA PHE A 217 -5.26 -8.12 15.88
C PHE A 217 -6.43 -8.68 16.65
N GLU A 218 -7.63 -8.27 16.29
CA GLU A 218 -8.86 -8.68 16.92
C GLU A 218 -9.88 -9.07 15.86
N TYR A 219 -10.72 -10.05 16.18
CA TYR A 219 -11.84 -10.44 15.33
C TYR A 219 -13.08 -10.73 16.16
N CYS A 220 -14.24 -10.59 15.55
CA CYS A 220 -15.53 -10.93 16.12
C CYS A 220 -16.30 -11.76 15.09
N ILE A 221 -16.80 -12.94 15.50
CA ILE A 221 -17.64 -13.79 14.65
C ILE A 221 -19.03 -13.83 15.27
N LEU A 222 -20.05 -13.55 14.47
CA LEU A 222 -21.44 -13.57 14.89
C LEU A 222 -21.93 -15.01 15.01
N THR A 223 -22.65 -15.29 16.08
CA THR A 223 -23.38 -16.55 16.29
C THR A 223 -24.82 -16.20 16.68
N GLU A 224 -25.79 -17.07 16.35
CA GLU A 224 -27.22 -16.75 16.52
C GLU A 224 -27.66 -16.57 17.98
N ALA A 225 -26.88 -17.05 18.94
CA ALA A 225 -27.29 -17.20 20.33
C ALA A 225 -26.42 -16.44 21.36
N GLU A 226 -25.37 -15.74 20.91
CA GLU A 226 -24.43 -15.05 21.80
C GLU A 226 -24.27 -13.59 21.42
N GLU A 227 -24.07 -12.73 22.41
CA GLU A 227 -23.66 -11.34 22.19
C GLU A 227 -22.33 -11.30 21.43
N PRO A 228 -22.14 -10.37 20.48
CA PRO A 228 -20.88 -10.23 19.75
C PRO A 228 -19.70 -9.94 20.70
N VAL A 229 -18.68 -10.80 20.68
CA VAL A 229 -17.46 -10.63 21.49
C VAL A 229 -16.23 -10.56 20.59
N TRP A 230 -15.41 -9.53 20.80
CA TRP A 230 -14.10 -9.40 20.16
C TRP A 230 -13.06 -10.29 20.84
N ARG A 231 -12.27 -10.98 20.03
CA ARG A 231 -11.22 -11.91 20.45
C ARG A 231 -9.89 -11.42 19.90
N ALA A 232 -8.95 -11.14 20.80
CA ALA A 232 -7.58 -10.80 20.44
C ALA A 232 -6.76 -12.05 20.09
N VAL A 233 -5.93 -11.94 19.06
CA VAL A 233 -4.95 -12.96 18.68
C VAL A 233 -3.57 -12.32 18.63
N ALA A 234 -2.62 -12.95 19.31
CA ALA A 234 -1.22 -12.56 19.17
C ALA A 234 -0.72 -12.96 17.77
N ILE A 235 -0.29 -11.98 16.99
CA ILE A 235 0.35 -12.18 15.69
C ILE A 235 1.82 -11.83 15.84
N GLU A 236 2.70 -12.74 15.42
CA GLU A 236 4.15 -12.52 15.43
C GLU A 236 4.59 -11.73 14.19
N GLY A 237 5.52 -10.80 14.40
CA GLY A 237 6.04 -9.90 13.37
C GLY A 237 5.20 -8.64 13.19
N SER A 238 5.70 -7.72 12.37
CA SER A 238 5.09 -6.41 12.12
C SER A 238 5.11 -6.03 10.64
N TRP A 239 4.57 -4.86 10.31
CA TRP A 239 4.65 -4.33 8.95
C TRP A 239 6.11 -4.08 8.53
N PHE A 240 6.94 -3.54 9.42
CA PHE A 240 8.37 -3.36 9.17
C PHE A 240 9.18 -4.06 10.27
N PRO A 241 10.20 -4.86 9.92
CA PRO A 241 10.69 -5.16 8.58
C PRO A 241 10.03 -6.38 7.92
N ASP A 242 9.22 -7.16 8.65
CA ASP A 242 8.89 -8.54 8.27
C ASP A 242 8.11 -8.64 6.94
N ALA A 243 7.24 -7.67 6.65
CA ALA A 243 6.43 -7.70 5.44
C ALA A 243 7.24 -7.64 4.14
N PHE A 244 8.48 -7.13 4.18
CA PHE A 244 9.37 -7.07 3.01
C PHE A 244 9.77 -8.47 2.51
N ILE A 245 9.85 -9.44 3.44
CA ILE A 245 10.12 -10.84 3.10
C ILE A 245 9.03 -11.34 2.15
N GLY A 246 7.78 -10.92 2.36
CA GLY A 246 6.63 -11.34 1.57
C GLY A 246 6.71 -10.94 0.10
N SER A 247 7.05 -9.68 -0.20
CA SER A 247 7.20 -9.21 -1.59
C SER A 247 8.30 -9.97 -2.33
N MET A 248 9.48 -10.09 -1.70
CA MET A 248 10.62 -10.80 -2.30
C MET A 248 10.32 -12.29 -2.47
N SER A 249 9.77 -12.94 -1.43
CA SER A 249 9.38 -14.35 -1.47
C SER A 249 8.33 -14.60 -2.55
N SER A 250 7.33 -13.72 -2.70
CA SER A 250 6.32 -13.85 -3.74
C SER A 250 6.93 -13.87 -5.14
N LEU A 251 7.91 -13.00 -5.41
CA LEU A 251 8.62 -12.96 -6.69
C LEU A 251 9.47 -14.23 -6.90
N MET A 252 10.23 -14.64 -5.88
CA MET A 252 11.05 -15.86 -5.95
C MET A 252 10.23 -17.12 -6.20
N ARG A 253 9.10 -17.27 -5.50
CA ARG A 253 8.18 -18.41 -5.66
C ARG A 253 7.58 -18.47 -7.06
N TYR A 254 7.26 -17.31 -7.66
CA TYR A 254 6.82 -17.23 -9.04
C TYR A 254 7.92 -17.65 -10.02
N LEU A 255 9.15 -17.17 -9.83
CA LEU A 255 10.30 -17.55 -10.66
C LEU A 255 10.63 -19.05 -10.58
N ASN A 256 10.46 -19.65 -9.40
CA ASN A 256 10.66 -21.08 -9.16
C ASN A 256 9.51 -21.96 -9.69
N GLY A 257 8.43 -21.36 -10.22
CA GLY A 257 7.25 -22.11 -10.67
C GLY A 257 6.42 -22.72 -9.55
N GLU A 258 6.59 -22.28 -8.30
CA GLU A 258 5.78 -22.72 -7.16
C GLU A 258 4.38 -22.11 -7.17
N THR A 259 4.21 -21.00 -7.91
CA THR A 259 2.94 -20.33 -8.14
C THR A 259 2.89 -19.76 -9.55
N ASN A 260 1.70 -19.72 -10.14
CA ASN A 260 1.45 -19.13 -11.44
C ASN A 260 0.95 -17.68 -11.36
N THR A 261 0.95 -17.09 -10.16
CA THR A 261 0.47 -15.72 -9.93
C THR A 261 1.56 -14.87 -9.27
N LEU A 262 1.70 -13.64 -9.74
CA LEU A 262 2.54 -12.61 -9.13
C LEU A 262 1.65 -11.45 -8.66
N PRO A 263 1.19 -11.44 -7.39
CA PRO A 263 0.14 -10.53 -6.93
C PRO A 263 0.45 -9.04 -7.04
N THR A 264 1.73 -8.64 -7.05
CA THR A 264 2.15 -7.24 -7.23
C THR A 264 3.02 -7.06 -8.46
N SER A 265 2.72 -7.80 -9.53
CA SER A 265 3.39 -7.57 -10.82
C SER A 265 3.25 -6.11 -11.25
N VAL A 266 4.11 -5.67 -12.16
CA VAL A 266 4.02 -4.31 -12.73
C VAL A 266 2.66 -4.01 -13.37
N GLU A 267 1.97 -5.02 -13.91
CA GLU A 267 0.58 -4.88 -14.40
C GLU A 267 -0.41 -4.61 -13.27
N ASP A 268 -0.29 -5.33 -12.15
CA ASP A 268 -1.15 -5.10 -10.99
C ASP A 268 -0.89 -3.75 -10.34
N ALA A 269 0.38 -3.40 -10.19
CA ALA A 269 0.80 -2.13 -9.61
C ALA A 269 0.42 -0.93 -10.48
N PHE A 270 0.43 -1.09 -11.81
CA PHE A 270 -0.04 -0.05 -12.72
C PHE A 270 -1.51 0.31 -12.45
N ARG A 271 -2.35 -0.66 -12.09
CA ARG A 271 -3.74 -0.41 -11.68
C ARG A 271 -3.84 0.32 -10.35
N THR A 272 -2.93 0.08 -9.40
CA THR A 272 -2.80 0.93 -8.20
C THR A 272 -2.48 2.38 -8.60
N MET A 273 -1.55 2.59 -9.54
CA MET A 273 -1.22 3.93 -10.03
C MET A 273 -2.39 4.61 -10.74
N GLN A 274 -3.28 3.87 -11.40
CA GLN A 274 -4.52 4.42 -11.98
C GLN A 274 -5.46 4.97 -10.90
N VAL A 275 -5.59 4.26 -9.76
CA VAL A 275 -6.42 4.73 -8.64
C VAL A 275 -5.76 5.92 -7.93
N VAL A 276 -4.43 5.91 -7.76
CA VAL A 276 -3.65 7.05 -7.26
C VAL A 276 -3.88 8.29 -8.12
N ASP A 277 -3.74 8.18 -9.44
CA ASP A 277 -3.97 9.28 -10.38
C ASP A 277 -5.42 9.80 -10.32
N ALA A 278 -6.40 8.88 -10.27
CA ALA A 278 -7.80 9.24 -10.10
C ALA A 278 -8.05 9.98 -8.78
N ALA A 279 -7.43 9.56 -7.67
CA ALA A 279 -7.53 10.23 -6.38
C ALA A 279 -6.95 11.65 -6.43
N CYS A 280 -5.77 11.83 -7.02
CA CYS A 280 -5.17 13.17 -7.17
C CYS A 280 -6.10 14.10 -7.97
N ARG A 281 -6.59 13.65 -9.13
CA ARG A 281 -7.52 14.44 -9.97
C ARG A 281 -8.83 14.75 -9.26
N SER A 282 -9.37 13.79 -8.48
CA SER A 282 -10.60 13.98 -7.69
C SER A 282 -10.41 15.05 -6.61
N SER A 283 -9.26 15.06 -5.93
CA SER A 283 -8.91 16.10 -4.95
C SER A 283 -8.79 17.51 -5.56
N ASP A 284 -8.29 17.59 -6.80
CA ASP A 284 -8.10 18.85 -7.53
C ASP A 284 -9.39 19.40 -8.13
N ALA A 285 -10.30 18.54 -8.58
CA ALA A 285 -11.57 18.95 -9.17
C ALA A 285 -12.44 19.76 -8.20
N GLY A 286 -12.25 19.56 -6.89
CA GLY A 286 -12.98 20.26 -5.84
C GLY A 286 -14.36 19.66 -5.58
N ALA A 287 -15.07 20.25 -4.61
CA ALA A 287 -16.41 19.81 -4.24
C ALA A 287 -17.48 20.47 -5.12
N THR A 288 -18.65 19.83 -5.20
CA THR A 288 -19.85 20.45 -5.76
C THR A 288 -20.17 21.74 -5.02
N THR A 289 -20.44 22.82 -5.77
CA THR A 289 -20.81 24.13 -5.20
C THR A 289 -22.22 24.06 -4.60
N ILE A 290 -22.44 24.80 -3.50
CA ILE A 290 -23.73 24.92 -2.78
C ILE A 290 -24.56 26.05 -3.38
#